data_AF-A0A2V5UCK3-F1
#
_entry.id   AF-A0A2V5UCK3-F1
#
_cell.length_a   1.000
_cell.length_b   1.000
_cell.length_c   1.000
_cell.angle_alpha   90.00
_cell.angle_beta   90.00
_cell.angle_gamma   90.00
#
_symmetry.space_group_name_H-M   'P 1'
#
loop_
_entity.id
_entity.type
_entity.pdbx_description
1 polymer ?
#
loop_
_entity_poly.entity_id
_entity_poly.type
_entity_poly.pdbx_seq_one_letter_code
_entity_poly.pdbx_strand_id
1 'polypeptide(L)'
;MSRKFERGRFLVIGGNPRELQSQFAQAKREVEVWSHDDLTSKLSPDLGAARFETAAWFYPSGANEDEQVAEALTRCADGIILLPGPGADAARRRPELVQCFWRLGFVPDYECGVTDLNPAAVCLRQLPSKPTGEFVSAVETAFARLNRHLAALRRTLEIRGSELEAAHRHIAALEEKLLKLKEYRRELRSLS
;
A
#
# COMPACT_ATOMS: atom_id res chain seq x y z
N MET A 1 -5.14 -10.16 -6.33
CA MET A 1 -4.46 -10.94 -5.27
C MET A 1 -3.25 -11.62 -5.87
N SER A 2 -2.07 -11.24 -5.40
CA SER A 2 -0.79 -11.73 -5.91
C SER A 2 -0.62 -13.23 -5.65
N ARG A 3 -0.31 -14.02 -6.70
CA ARG A 3 -0.14 -15.49 -6.66
C ARG A 3 0.93 -15.99 -5.67
N LYS A 4 1.71 -15.10 -5.06
CA LYS A 4 2.82 -15.44 -4.13
C LYS A 4 2.37 -15.84 -2.72
N PHE A 5 1.09 -15.67 -2.36
CA PHE A 5 0.56 -16.03 -1.02
C PHE A 5 -0.48 -17.16 -1.10
N GLU A 6 -0.34 -18.10 -2.05
CA GLU A 6 -1.36 -19.12 -2.36
C GLU A 6 -1.45 -20.26 -1.34
N ARG A 7 -0.40 -20.48 -0.54
CA ARG A 7 -0.31 -21.49 0.53
C ARG A 7 0.49 -20.85 1.67
N GLY A 8 0.19 -21.18 2.93
CA GLY A 8 0.93 -20.65 4.08
C GLY A 8 0.06 -20.31 5.29
N ARG A 9 0.64 -20.42 6.49
CA ARG A 9 0.09 -19.86 7.73
C ARG A 9 0.44 -18.38 7.82
N PHE A 10 -0.56 -17.54 8.05
CA PHE A 10 -0.39 -16.10 8.16
C PHE A 10 -0.52 -15.66 9.61
N LEU A 11 0.37 -14.77 10.03
CA LEU A 11 0.24 -14.03 11.29
C LEU A 11 -0.16 -12.59 10.97
N VAL A 12 -1.13 -12.04 11.68
CA VAL A 12 -1.52 -10.64 11.53
C VAL A 12 -1.46 -9.96 12.89
N ILE A 13 -0.71 -8.87 12.98
CA ILE A 13 -0.52 -8.10 14.21
C ILE A 13 -1.08 -6.70 14.01
N GLY A 14 -1.98 -6.31 14.91
CA GLY A 14 -2.72 -5.05 14.80
C GLY A 14 -3.83 -5.10 13.74
N GLY A 15 -4.54 -3.99 13.60
CA GLY A 15 -5.76 -3.90 12.79
C GLY A 15 -7.01 -4.39 13.51
N ASN A 16 -8.15 -4.45 12.81
CA ASN A 16 -9.41 -4.92 13.38
C ASN A 16 -9.50 -6.46 13.28
N PRO A 17 -9.38 -7.20 14.40
CA PRO A 17 -9.26 -8.65 14.36
C PRO A 17 -10.48 -9.36 13.80
N ARG A 18 -11.69 -8.80 13.98
CA ARG A 18 -12.93 -9.41 13.49
C ARG A 18 -13.05 -9.33 11.98
N GLU A 19 -12.66 -8.19 11.41
CA GLU A 19 -12.73 -7.94 9.97
C GLU A 19 -11.69 -8.79 9.22
N LEU A 20 -10.47 -8.85 9.77
CA LEU A 20 -9.38 -9.65 9.21
C LEU A 20 -9.67 -11.15 9.29
N GLN A 21 -10.14 -11.67 10.44
CA GLN A 21 -10.51 -13.08 10.55
C GLN A 21 -11.60 -13.47 9.55
N SER A 22 -12.61 -12.61 9.32
CA SER A 22 -13.67 -12.88 8.35
C SER A 22 -13.15 -12.97 6.91
N GLN A 23 -12.27 -12.04 6.50
CA GLN A 23 -11.70 -12.03 5.14
C GLN A 23 -10.80 -13.25 4.87
N PHE A 24 -9.97 -13.65 5.84
CA PHE A 24 -9.10 -14.82 5.69
C PHE A 24 -9.87 -16.14 5.76
N ALA A 25 -10.93 -16.22 6.58
CA ALA A 25 -11.84 -17.37 6.60
C ALA A 25 -12.56 -17.55 5.25
N GLN A 26 -13.03 -16.45 4.64
CA GLN A 26 -13.63 -16.46 3.30
C GLN A 26 -12.64 -16.94 2.23
N ALA A 27 -11.35 -16.64 2.41
CA ALA A 27 -10.27 -17.11 1.53
C ALA A 27 -9.80 -18.56 1.83
N LYS A 28 -10.39 -19.25 2.82
CA LYS A 28 -9.98 -20.59 3.30
C LYS A 28 -8.49 -20.66 3.70
N ARG A 29 -8.00 -19.64 4.41
CA ARG A 29 -6.60 -19.54 4.85
C ARG A 29 -6.49 -19.62 6.36
N GLU A 30 -5.44 -20.28 6.86
CA GLU A 30 -5.10 -20.26 8.28
C GLU A 30 -4.46 -18.91 8.63
N VAL A 31 -5.16 -18.12 9.46
CA VAL A 31 -4.65 -16.86 9.99
C VAL A 31 -4.74 -16.86 11.51
N GLU A 32 -3.65 -16.44 12.15
CA GLU A 32 -3.68 -16.05 13.55
C GLU A 32 -3.63 -14.53 13.64
N VAL A 33 -4.56 -13.94 14.39
CA VAL A 33 -4.56 -12.50 14.64
C VAL A 33 -4.16 -12.27 16.09
N TRP A 34 -3.04 -11.59 16.29
CA TRP A 34 -2.48 -11.29 17.60
C TRP A 34 -2.59 -9.78 17.87
N SER A 35 -2.89 -9.44 19.12
CA SER A 35 -2.66 -8.08 19.62
C SER A 35 -1.16 -7.84 19.85
N HIS A 36 -0.78 -6.59 20.14
CA HIS A 36 0.61 -6.29 20.52
C HIS A 36 0.99 -6.99 21.86
N ASP A 37 0.04 -7.13 22.79
CA ASP A 37 0.23 -7.84 24.06
C ASP A 37 0.29 -9.37 23.91
N ASP A 38 -0.41 -9.91 22.90
CA ASP A 38 -0.29 -11.32 22.53
C ASP A 38 1.10 -11.64 21.99
N LEU A 39 1.74 -10.67 21.32
CA LEU A 39 3.07 -10.83 20.77
C LEU A 39 4.08 -11.13 21.89
N THR A 40 4.04 -10.39 22.99
CA THR A 40 4.97 -10.56 24.12
C THR A 40 4.65 -11.79 24.96
N SER A 41 3.37 -12.15 25.10
CA SER A 41 2.94 -13.29 25.92
C SER A 41 3.01 -14.65 25.21
N LYS A 42 2.78 -14.71 23.89
CA LYS A 42 2.78 -15.95 23.11
C LYS A 42 4.12 -16.30 22.47
N LEU A 43 5.03 -15.34 22.29
CA LEU A 43 6.42 -15.60 21.89
C LEU A 43 7.32 -15.95 23.10
N SER A 44 6.83 -16.77 24.02
CA SER A 44 7.70 -17.35 25.03
C SER A 44 8.80 -18.18 24.35
N PRO A 45 9.99 -18.35 24.96
CA PRO A 45 11.11 -19.09 24.36
C PRO A 45 10.80 -20.54 23.97
N ASP A 46 9.67 -21.05 24.43
CA ASP A 46 9.25 -22.45 24.33
C ASP A 46 8.35 -22.73 23.11
N LEU A 47 8.11 -21.74 22.24
CA LEU A 47 7.38 -21.94 20.98
C LEU A 47 8.27 -22.64 19.93
N GLY A 48 8.57 -23.90 20.19
CA GLY A 48 9.14 -24.81 19.20
C GLY A 48 8.19 -24.98 18.00
N ALA A 49 8.67 -24.62 16.82
CA ALA A 49 8.30 -25.20 15.51
C ALA A 49 7.13 -24.64 14.67
N ALA A 50 6.36 -23.62 15.09
CA ALA A 50 5.36 -23.00 14.19
C ALA A 50 5.89 -21.71 13.54
N ARG A 51 6.75 -21.81 12.52
CA ARG A 51 7.11 -20.66 11.68
C ARG A 51 5.94 -20.31 10.74
N PHE A 52 5.52 -19.06 10.76
CA PHE A 52 4.60 -18.49 9.78
C PHE A 52 5.36 -18.19 8.49
N GLU A 53 4.71 -18.39 7.35
CA GLU A 53 5.34 -18.06 6.06
C GLU A 53 5.39 -16.53 5.87
N THR A 54 4.36 -15.83 6.34
CA THR A 54 4.30 -14.37 6.26
C THR A 54 3.57 -13.80 7.46
N ALA A 55 4.16 -12.79 8.10
CA ALA A 55 3.50 -11.96 9.08
C ALA A 55 3.13 -10.59 8.48
N ALA A 56 1.91 -10.11 8.72
CA ALA A 56 1.47 -8.77 8.38
C ALA A 56 1.38 -7.93 9.66
N TRP A 57 2.07 -6.80 9.70
CA TRP A 57 2.06 -5.90 10.83
C TRP A 57 1.46 -4.55 10.46
N PHE A 58 0.33 -4.24 11.08
CA PHE A 58 -0.31 -2.93 11.05
C PHE A 58 0.35 -2.03 12.09
N TYR A 59 1.39 -1.31 11.67
CA TYR A 59 2.21 -0.51 12.58
C TYR A 59 1.47 0.76 13.04
N PRO A 60 1.65 1.17 14.31
CA PRO A 60 1.04 2.37 14.86
C PRO A 60 1.71 3.66 14.35
N SER A 61 1.05 4.80 14.58
CA SER A 61 1.56 6.12 14.22
C SER A 61 2.79 6.55 15.05
N GLY A 62 2.92 6.06 16.28
CA GLY A 62 4.05 6.31 17.17
C GLY A 62 5.10 5.19 17.13
N ALA A 63 6.34 5.53 17.47
CA ALA A 63 7.45 4.61 17.65
C ALA A 63 7.44 4.02 19.06
N ASN A 64 6.55 3.06 19.31
CA ASN A 64 6.48 2.36 20.59
C ASN A 64 6.86 0.89 20.36
N GLU A 65 7.97 0.47 20.95
CA GLU A 65 8.40 -0.94 20.98
C GLU A 65 8.69 -1.56 19.60
N ASP A 66 8.92 -0.74 18.57
CA ASP A 66 9.17 -1.19 17.20
C ASP A 66 10.28 -2.26 17.11
N GLU A 67 11.35 -2.12 17.89
CA GLU A 67 12.46 -3.07 17.92
C GLU A 67 12.05 -4.43 18.50
N GLN A 68 11.27 -4.43 19.58
CA GLN A 68 10.79 -5.65 20.23
C GLN A 68 9.84 -6.40 19.30
N VAL A 69 8.92 -5.66 18.66
CA VAL A 69 7.99 -6.22 17.68
C VAL A 69 8.73 -6.76 16.46
N ALA A 70 9.74 -6.04 15.96
CA ALA A 70 10.56 -6.49 14.84
C ALA A 70 11.32 -7.78 15.19
N GLU A 71 11.99 -7.84 16.34
CA GLU A 71 12.69 -9.05 16.79
C GLU A 71 11.74 -10.25 16.89
N ALA A 72 10.60 -10.07 17.55
CA ALA A 72 9.56 -11.10 17.65
C ALA A 72 9.12 -11.61 16.26
N LEU A 73 8.84 -10.69 15.33
CA LEU A 73 8.41 -11.01 13.98
C LEU A 73 9.47 -11.77 13.18
N THR A 74 10.74 -11.37 13.28
CA THR A 74 11.83 -12.04 12.56
C THR A 74 12.08 -13.48 13.06
N ARG A 75 11.70 -13.79 14.31
CA ARG A 75 11.81 -15.15 14.86
C ARG A 75 10.69 -16.07 14.40
N CYS A 76 9.50 -15.53 14.18
CA CYS A 76 8.31 -16.33 13.86
C CYS A 76 7.91 -16.33 12.39
N ALA A 77 8.46 -15.45 11.53
CA ALA A 77 8.08 -15.38 10.12
C ALA A 77 9.25 -15.28 9.13
N ASP A 78 9.11 -15.91 7.97
CA ASP A 78 10.10 -15.85 6.86
C ASP A 78 9.96 -14.57 6.01
N GLY A 79 8.75 -14.00 5.96
CA GLY A 79 8.44 -12.75 5.29
C GLY A 79 7.57 -11.85 6.17
N ILE A 80 7.74 -10.53 6.02
CA ILE A 80 7.06 -9.54 6.85
C ILE A 80 6.44 -8.49 5.95
N ILE A 81 5.15 -8.21 6.09
CA ILE A 81 4.46 -7.15 5.36
C ILE A 81 4.19 -6.02 6.34
N LEU A 82 4.76 -4.85 6.09
CA LEU A 82 4.47 -3.65 6.84
C LEU A 82 3.28 -2.93 6.21
N LEU A 83 2.27 -2.65 7.02
CA LEU A 83 1.04 -1.95 6.64
C LEU A 83 0.83 -0.77 7.59
N PRO A 84 0.53 0.45 7.08
CA PRO A 84 0.17 1.54 7.98
C PRO A 84 -1.15 1.23 8.70
N GLY A 85 -1.12 1.28 10.03
CA GLY A 85 -2.33 1.30 10.84
C GLY A 85 -3.07 2.65 10.77
N PRO A 86 -4.27 2.75 11.36
CA PRO A 86 -5.04 3.99 11.39
C PRO A 86 -4.23 5.18 11.95
N GLY A 87 -4.17 6.28 11.19
CA GLY A 87 -3.44 7.49 11.59
C GLY A 87 -1.92 7.43 11.44
N ALA A 88 -1.35 6.33 10.93
CA ALA A 88 0.09 6.22 10.71
C ALA A 88 0.53 6.91 9.41
N ASP A 89 1.51 7.81 9.51
CA ASP A 89 2.17 8.40 8.34
C ASP A 89 3.20 7.42 7.76
N ALA A 90 2.84 6.79 6.65
CA ALA A 90 3.71 5.84 5.98
C ALA A 90 4.98 6.45 5.40
N ALA A 91 4.97 7.72 4.97
CA ALA A 91 6.16 8.35 4.41
C ALA A 91 7.26 8.51 5.46
N ARG A 92 6.85 8.80 6.71
CA ARG A 92 7.75 8.94 7.85
C ARG A 92 8.10 7.61 8.52
N ARG A 93 7.09 6.79 8.85
CA ARG A 93 7.28 5.58 9.67
C ARG A 93 7.92 4.43 8.91
N ARG A 94 7.60 4.26 7.62
CA ARG A 94 8.09 3.12 6.84
C ARG A 94 9.63 3.09 6.74
N PRO A 95 10.34 4.19 6.45
CA PRO A 95 11.81 4.20 6.48
C PRO A 95 12.39 3.78 7.84
N GLU A 96 11.82 4.27 8.94
CA GLU A 96 12.26 3.94 10.30
C GLU A 96 12.12 2.42 10.58
N LEU A 97 10.97 1.85 10.22
CA LEU A 97 10.70 0.41 10.39
C LEU A 97 11.57 -0.45 9.48
N VAL A 98 11.74 -0.06 8.21
CA VAL A 98 12.66 -0.74 7.28
C VAL A 98 14.08 -0.74 7.84
N GLN A 99 14.54 0.36 8.42
CA GLN A 99 15.85 0.43 9.08
C GLN A 99 15.95 -0.52 10.28
N CYS A 100 14.88 -0.64 11.07
CA CYS A 100 14.81 -1.58 12.19
C CYS A 100 14.99 -3.03 11.72
N PHE A 101 14.23 -3.43 10.70
CA PHE A 101 14.34 -4.78 10.11
C PHE A 101 15.64 -5.03 9.37
N TRP A 102 16.25 -4.00 8.77
CA TRP A 102 17.55 -4.10 8.13
C TRP A 102 18.62 -4.59 9.11
N ARG A 103 18.63 -4.08 10.35
CA ARG A 103 19.55 -4.52 11.41
C ARG A 103 19.37 -6.01 11.76
N LEU A 104 18.17 -6.55 11.54
CA LEU A 104 17.81 -7.94 11.78
C LEU A 104 17.96 -8.82 10.53
N GLY A 105 18.56 -8.30 9.46
CA GLY A 105 18.82 -9.04 8.23
C GLY A 105 17.61 -9.18 7.30
N PHE A 106 16.60 -8.33 7.43
CA PHE A 106 15.45 -8.27 6.52
C PHE A 106 15.54 -7.05 5.61
N VAL A 107 15.26 -7.24 4.32
CA VAL A 107 15.35 -6.19 3.30
C VAL A 107 14.06 -6.08 2.50
N PRO A 108 13.73 -4.91 1.95
CA PRO A 108 12.56 -4.76 1.10
C PRO A 108 12.62 -5.67 -0.15
N ASP A 109 11.58 -6.48 -0.35
CA ASP A 109 11.30 -7.20 -1.58
C ASP A 109 10.40 -6.32 -2.47
N TYR A 110 11.03 -5.52 -3.33
CA TYR A 110 10.34 -4.65 -4.28
C TYR A 110 9.69 -5.40 -5.46
N GLU A 111 9.91 -6.70 -5.59
CA GLU A 111 9.20 -7.55 -6.55
C GLU A 111 7.93 -8.15 -5.96
N CYS A 112 7.72 -8.01 -4.66
CA CYS A 112 6.50 -8.45 -4.02
C CYS A 112 5.35 -7.47 -4.34
N GLY A 113 4.36 -7.96 -5.09
CA GLY A 113 3.16 -7.19 -5.47
C GLY A 113 2.18 -6.99 -4.32
N VAL A 114 2.61 -6.33 -3.23
CA VAL A 114 1.77 -5.99 -2.06
C VAL A 114 1.06 -4.64 -2.21
N THR A 115 1.34 -3.90 -3.27
CA THR A 115 0.70 -2.60 -3.57
C THR A 115 -0.81 -2.72 -3.74
N ASP A 116 -1.31 -3.88 -4.18
CA ASP A 116 -2.75 -4.16 -4.29
C ASP A 116 -3.45 -4.25 -2.93
N LEU A 117 -2.70 -4.58 -1.86
CA LEU A 117 -3.23 -4.66 -0.50
C LEU A 117 -3.31 -3.27 0.13
N ASN A 118 -2.22 -2.52 0.01
CA ASN A 118 -2.17 -1.11 0.39
C ASN A 118 -1.02 -0.46 -0.40
N PRO A 119 -1.23 0.72 -1.02
CA PRO A 119 -0.19 1.38 -1.82
C PRO A 119 1.05 1.78 -0.99
N ALA A 120 0.90 1.92 0.33
CA ALA A 120 1.99 2.21 1.24
C ALA A 120 2.65 0.96 1.83
N ALA A 121 2.11 -0.25 1.56
CA ALA A 121 2.68 -1.49 2.07
C ALA A 121 4.07 -1.77 1.50
N VAL A 122 4.89 -2.43 2.30
CA VAL A 122 6.18 -2.98 1.84
C VAL A 122 6.33 -4.40 2.37
N CYS A 123 6.79 -5.30 1.50
CA CYS A 123 7.18 -6.64 1.91
C CYS A 123 8.67 -6.64 2.22
N LEU A 124 9.04 -7.23 3.34
CA LEU A 124 10.41 -7.47 3.76
C LEU A 124 10.63 -8.98 3.72
N ARG A 125 11.81 -9.38 3.25
CA ARG A 125 12.25 -10.78 3.26
C ARG A 125 13.61 -10.88 3.90
N GLN A 126 13.89 -12.02 4.52
CA GLN A 126 15.22 -12.31 5.01
C GLN A 126 16.20 -12.19 3.85
N LEU A 127 17.28 -11.44 4.07
CA LEU A 127 18.33 -11.22 3.08
C LEU A 127 18.84 -12.60 2.66
N PRO A 128 18.63 -13.04 1.41
CA PRO A 128 19.29 -14.24 0.94
C PRO A 128 20.79 -13.98 1.02
N SER A 129 21.59 -15.01 1.28
CA SER A 129 23.07 -14.98 1.24
C SER A 129 23.67 -14.64 -0.14
N LYS A 130 22.85 -14.05 -1.03
CA LYS A 130 23.17 -13.65 -2.39
C LYS A 130 23.97 -12.34 -2.41
N PRO A 131 24.83 -12.15 -3.43
CA PRO A 131 25.72 -11.00 -3.51
C PRO A 131 24.93 -9.69 -3.66
N THR A 132 25.46 -8.62 -3.07
CA THR A 132 24.91 -7.25 -3.06
C THR A 132 24.45 -6.73 -4.43
N GLY A 133 25.03 -7.22 -5.53
CA GLY A 133 24.63 -6.86 -6.89
C GLY A 133 23.21 -7.26 -7.29
N GLU A 134 22.68 -8.38 -6.79
CA GLU A 134 21.30 -8.78 -7.09
C GLU A 134 20.28 -7.84 -6.42
N PHE A 135 20.59 -7.37 -5.20
CA PHE A 135 19.75 -6.42 -4.49
C PHE A 135 19.70 -5.06 -5.21
N VAL A 136 20.84 -4.55 -5.68
CA VAL A 136 20.90 -3.31 -6.47
C VAL A 136 20.06 -3.43 -7.75
N SER A 137 20.18 -4.56 -8.46
CA SER A 137 19.37 -4.81 -9.67
C SER A 137 17.86 -4.80 -9.40
N ALA A 138 17.43 -5.40 -8.28
CA ALA A 138 16.02 -5.41 -7.88
C ALA A 138 15.50 -4.00 -7.56
N VAL A 139 16.31 -3.19 -6.85
CA VAL A 139 16.00 -1.79 -6.54
C VAL A 139 15.88 -0.95 -7.81
N GLU A 140 16.85 -1.04 -8.72
CA GLU A 140 16.85 -0.31 -9.99
C GLU A 140 15.64 -0.70 -10.87
N THR A 141 15.32 -2.00 -10.92
CA THR A 141 14.15 -2.49 -11.67
C THR A 141 12.85 -1.94 -11.10
N ALA A 142 12.73 -1.90 -9.76
CA ALA A 142 11.57 -1.33 -9.09
C ALA A 142 11.46 0.19 -9.33
N PHE A 143 12.57 0.91 -9.29
CA PHE A 143 12.62 2.35 -9.57
C PHE A 143 12.23 2.66 -11.02
N ALA A 144 12.78 1.91 -11.98
CA ALA A 144 12.41 2.02 -13.40
C ALA A 144 10.92 1.73 -13.65
N ARG A 145 10.34 0.77 -12.93
CA ARG A 145 8.89 0.50 -12.96
C ARG A 145 8.09 1.68 -12.40
N LEU A 146 8.48 2.23 -11.26
CA LEU A 146 7.82 3.37 -10.63
C LEU A 146 7.85 4.62 -11.54
N ASN A 147 8.99 4.92 -12.15
CA ASN A 147 9.12 6.03 -13.09
C ASN A 147 8.22 5.87 -14.32
N ARG A 148 8.07 4.66 -14.85
CA ARG A 148 7.12 4.39 -15.95
C ARG A 148 5.67 4.65 -15.54
N HIS A 149 5.27 4.21 -14.34
CA HIS A 149 3.93 4.47 -13.83
C HIS A 149 3.67 5.97 -13.59
N LEU A 150 4.62 6.68 -13.00
CA LEU A 150 4.53 8.13 -12.83
C LEU A 150 4.41 8.87 -14.17
N ALA A 151 5.22 8.50 -15.16
CA ALA A 151 5.15 9.09 -16.50
C ALA A 151 3.79 8.84 -17.17
N ALA A 152 3.24 7.63 -17.03
CA ALA A 152 1.91 7.30 -17.55
C ALA A 152 0.79 8.09 -16.86
N LEU A 153 0.83 8.19 -15.53
CA LEU A 153 -0.13 8.98 -14.75
C LEU A 153 -0.06 10.47 -15.12
N ARG A 154 1.15 11.03 -15.27
CA ARG A 154 1.33 12.42 -15.68
C ARG A 154 0.69 12.70 -17.04
N ARG A 155 0.93 11.83 -18.03
CA ARG A 155 0.30 11.95 -19.36
C ARG A 155 -1.21 11.89 -19.29
N THR A 156 -1.77 10.98 -18.49
CA THR A 156 -3.22 10.88 -18.31
C THR A 156 -3.78 12.16 -17.69
N LEU A 157 -3.11 12.73 -16.68
CA LEU A 157 -3.53 14.01 -16.09
C LEU A 157 -3.47 15.16 -17.08
N GLU A 158 -2.41 15.24 -17.89
CA GLU A 158 -2.27 16.25 -18.96
C GLU A 158 -3.43 16.15 -19.98
N ILE A 159 -3.77 14.93 -20.41
CA ILE A 159 -4.89 14.68 -21.33
C ILE A 159 -6.21 15.12 -20.70
N ARG A 160 -6.51 14.68 -19.47
CA ARG A 160 -7.75 15.06 -18.77
C ARG A 160 -7.85 16.55 -18.53
N GLY A 161 -6.74 17.22 -18.22
CA GLY A 161 -6.69 18.67 -18.13
C GLY A 161 -7.05 19.35 -19.45
N SER A 162 -6.49 18.87 -20.57
CA SER A 162 -6.80 19.42 -21.89
C SER A 162 -8.26 19.20 -22.33
N GLU A 163 -8.84 18.05 -22.00
CA GLU A 163 -10.25 17.74 -22.24
C GLU A 163 -11.17 18.66 -21.42
N LEU A 164 -10.83 18.90 -20.16
CA LEU A 164 -11.57 19.79 -19.28
C LEU A 164 -11.54 21.25 -19.77
N GLU A 165 -10.38 21.73 -20.24
CA GLU A 165 -10.24 23.05 -20.85
C GLU A 165 -11.05 23.19 -22.15
N ALA A 166 -11.05 22.14 -22.98
CA ALA A 166 -11.89 22.12 -24.18
C ALA A 166 -13.38 22.16 -23.84
N ALA A 167 -13.82 21.41 -22.82
CA ALA A 167 -15.20 21.42 -22.35
C ALA A 167 -15.62 22.81 -21.82
N HIS A 168 -14.79 23.46 -21.00
CA HIS A 168 -15.06 24.82 -20.51
C HIS A 168 -15.22 25.82 -21.66
N ARG A 169 -14.33 25.79 -22.65
CA ARG A 169 -14.46 26.65 -23.84
C ARG A 169 -15.74 26.37 -24.63
N HIS A 170 -16.12 25.09 -24.74
CA HIS A 170 -17.35 24.72 -25.43
C HIS A 170 -18.61 25.23 -24.70
N ILE A 171 -18.64 25.11 -23.37
CA ILE A 171 -19.74 25.64 -22.54
C ILE A 171 -19.86 27.15 -22.70
N ALA A 172 -18.76 27.89 -22.58
CA ALA A 172 -18.77 29.35 -22.76
C ALA A 172 -19.32 29.77 -24.14
N ALA A 173 -18.95 29.05 -25.20
CA ALA A 173 -19.47 29.30 -26.54
C ALA A 173 -20.98 29.01 -26.67
N LEU A 174 -21.49 28.01 -25.95
CA LEU A 174 -22.93 27.72 -25.89
C LEU A 174 -23.68 28.78 -25.09
N GLU A 175 -23.12 29.25 -23.98
CA GLU A 175 -23.70 30.33 -23.17
C GLU A 175 -23.82 31.63 -23.97
N GLU A 176 -22.79 31.98 -24.75
CA GLU A 176 -22.83 33.14 -25.64
C GLU A 176 -23.94 33.00 -26.71
N LYS A 177 -24.06 31.83 -27.33
CA LYS A 177 -25.14 31.55 -28.30
C LYS A 177 -26.52 31.64 -27.66
N LEU A 178 -26.68 31.12 -26.45
CA LEU A 178 -27.94 31.22 -25.70
C LEU A 178 -28.29 32.66 -25.36
N LEU A 179 -27.30 33.50 -25.04
CA LEU A 179 -27.51 34.92 -24.78
C LEU A 179 -28.04 35.63 -26.04
N LYS A 180 -27.38 35.44 -27.19
CA LYS A 180 -27.81 36.02 -28.47
C LYS A 180 -29.22 35.58 -28.86
N LEU A 181 -29.57 34.30 -28.68
CA LEU A 181 -30.92 33.81 -28.94
C LEU A 181 -31.98 34.46 -28.05
N LYS A 182 -31.65 34.72 -26.78
CA LYS A 182 -32.55 35.44 -25.86
C LYS A 182 -32.76 36.88 -26.30
N GLU A 183 -31.71 37.55 -26.79
CA GLU A 183 -31.77 38.92 -27.32
C GLU A 183 -32.63 38.98 -28.58
N TYR A 184 -32.36 38.16 -29.59
CA TYR A 184 -33.17 38.11 -30.81
C TYR A 184 -34.65 37.82 -30.52
N ARG A 185 -34.95 36.94 -29.55
CA ARG A 185 -36.33 36.66 -29.17
C ARG A 185 -37.02 37.87 -28.50
N ARG A 186 -36.28 38.73 -27.80
CA ARG A 186 -36.81 39.98 -27.24
C ARG A 186 -37.09 40.98 -28.36
N GLU A 187 -36.15 41.15 -29.29
CA GLU A 187 -36.30 42.06 -30.43
C GLU A 187 -37.51 41.68 -31.31
N LEU A 188 -37.69 40.40 -31.60
CA LEU A 188 -38.85 39.91 -32.36
C LEU A 188 -40.18 40.20 -31.65
N ARG A 189 -40.23 40.10 -30.32
CA ARG A 189 -41.44 40.46 -29.54
C ARG A 189 -41.73 41.95 -29.52
N SER A 190 -40.72 42.80 -29.67
CA SER A 190 -40.92 44.26 -29.74
C SER A 190 -41.33 44.76 -31.13
N LEU A 191 -41.22 43.91 -32.16
CA LEU A 191 -41.59 44.20 -33.55
C LEU A 191 -42.96 43.63 -33.96
N SER A 192 -43.61 42.86 -33.08
CA SER A 192 -44.97 42.33 -33.20
C SER A 192 -45.95 43.11 -32.36
#